data_AF-A0A625YLC7-F1
#
_entry.id   AF-A0A625YLC7-F1
#
_cell.length_a   1.000
_cell.length_b   1.000
_cell.length_c   1.000
_cell.angle_alpha   90.00
_cell.angle_beta   90.00
_cell.angle_gamma   90.00
#
_symmetry.space_group_name_H-M   'P 1'
#
loop_
_entity.id
_entity.type
_entity.pdbx_description
1 polymer ?
#
loop_
_entity_poly.entity_id
_entity_poly.type
_entity_poly.pdbx_seq_one_letter_code
_entity_poly.pdbx_strand_id
1 'polypeptide(L)' 'MLKLFAKYTSIGVLNTLIHWGVFAFCVYGMHTHQALANFSGFVIAVSFSFYANA' A
#
# COMPACT_ATOMS: atom_id res chain seq x y z
N MET A 1 -11.12 1.02 -22.64
CA MET A 1 -10.71 2.22 -21.87
C MET A 1 -11.24 2.21 -20.44
N LEU A 2 -12.57 2.28 -20.21
CA LEU A 2 -13.14 2.35 -18.85
C LEU A 2 -12.76 1.18 -17.93
N LYS A 3 -12.71 -0.06 -18.44
CA LYS A 3 -12.25 -1.23 -17.66
C LYS A 3 -10.81 -1.11 -17.20
N LEU A 4 -9.94 -0.56 -18.05
CA LEU A 4 -8.53 -0.38 -17.76
C LEU A 4 -8.31 0.74 -16.73
N PHE A 5 -9.02 1.86 -16.91
CA PHE A 5 -9.06 2.94 -15.92
C PHE A 5 -9.54 2.44 -14.57
N ALA A 6 -10.69 1.74 -14.54
CA ALA A 6 -11.24 1.17 -13.32
C ALA A 6 -10.25 0.19 -12.64
N LYS A 7 -9.53 -0.64 -13.41
CA LYS A 7 -8.46 -1.51 -12.89
C LYS A 7 -7.39 -0.68 -12.17
N TYR A 8 -6.77 0.28 -12.86
CA TYR A 8 -5.68 1.07 -12.29
C TYR A 8 -6.11 1.93 -11.09
N THR A 9 -7.29 2.55 -11.16
CA THR A 9 -7.85 3.31 -10.03
C THR A 9 -8.11 2.41 -8.83
N SER A 10 -8.70 1.21 -9.04
CA SER A 10 -8.97 0.27 -7.94
C SER A 10 -7.68 -0.21 -7.29
N ILE A 11 -6.64 -0.50 -8.08
CA ILE A 11 -5.32 -0.88 -7.56
C ILE A 11 -4.71 0.28 -6.76
N GLY A 12 -4.85 1.53 -7.23
CA GLY A 12 -4.41 2.71 -6.48
C GLY A 12 -5.10 2.85 -5.12
N VAL A 13 -6.43 2.65 -5.06
CA VAL A 13 -7.18 2.67 -3.80
C VAL A 13 -6.70 1.57 -2.85
N LEU A 14 -6.55 0.34 -3.36
CA LEU A 14 -6.04 -0.79 -2.57
C LEU A 14 -4.62 -0.54 -2.07
N ASN A 15 -3.75 0.05 -2.91
CA ASN A 15 -2.39 0.42 -2.53
C ASN A 15 -2.36 1.38 -1.34
N THR A 16 -3.22 2.41 -1.35
CA THR A 16 -3.34 3.34 -0.22
C THR A 16 -3.83 2.63 1.05
N LEU A 17 -4.84 1.76 0.94
CA LEU A 17 -5.35 1.00 2.08
C LEU A 17 -4.29 0.07 2.68
N ILE A 18 -3.54 -0.65 1.84
CA ILE A 18 -2.45 -1.53 2.26
C ILE A 18 -1.36 -0.72 2.97
N HIS A 19 -0.93 0.40 2.40
CA HIS A 19 0.07 1.26 3.01
C HIS A 19 -0.36 1.72 4.41
N TRP A 20 -1.59 2.23 4.55
CA TRP A 20 -2.11 2.68 5.84
C TRP A 20 -2.29 1.54 6.85
N GLY A 21 -2.70 0.35 6.39
CA GLY A 21 -2.80 -0.83 7.23
C GLY A 21 -1.45 -1.27 7.79
N VAL A 22 -0.41 -1.33 6.95
CA VAL A 22 0.97 -1.63 7.37
C VAL A 22 1.49 -0.54 8.30
N PHE A 23 1.28 0.73 7.95
CA PHE A 23 1.70 1.86 8.78
C PHE A 23 1.08 1.78 10.19
N ALA A 24 -0.24 1.57 10.27
CA ALA A 24 -0.94 1.43 11.54
C ALA A 24 -0.42 0.22 12.35
N PHE A 25 -0.18 -0.91 11.69
CA PHE A 25 0.41 -2.08 12.35
C PHE A 25 1.82 -1.78 12.88
N CYS A 26 2.67 -1.13 12.10
CA CYS A 26 4.03 -0.77 12.49
C CYS A 26 4.06 0.24 13.65
N VAL A 27 3.15 1.23 13.67
CA VAL A 27 3.11 2.27 14.71
C VAL A 27 2.42 1.78 15.97
N TYR A 28 1.25 1.15 15.85
CA TYR A 28 0.42 0.78 17.01
C TYR A 28 0.69 -0.64 17.51
N GLY A 29 1.07 -1.58 16.63
CA GLY A 29 1.34 -2.97 17.01
C GLY A 29 2.80 -3.21 17.38
N MET A 30 3.73 -2.66 16.58
CA MET A 30 5.18 -2.86 16.77
C MET A 30 5.89 -1.68 17.43
N HIS A 31 5.21 -0.56 17.68
CA HIS A 31 5.78 0.67 18.26
C HIS A 31 7.04 1.18 17.53
N THR A 32 7.11 0.96 16.22
CA THR A 32 8.21 1.47 15.40
C THR A 32 8.08 2.98 15.19
N HIS A 33 9.21 3.63 14.92
CA HIS A 33 9.23 5.04 14.57
C HIS A 33 8.64 5.28 13.17
N GLN A 34 8.07 6.47 12.97
CA GLN A 34 7.31 6.83 11.77
C GLN A 34 8.07 6.61 10.46
N ALA A 35 9.38 6.83 10.42
CA ALA A 35 10.17 6.62 9.19
C ALA A 35 10.17 5.15 8.75
N LEU A 36 10.40 4.20 9.68
CA LEU A 36 10.37 2.78 9.37
C LEU A 36 8.96 2.30 8.98
N ALA A 37 7.93 2.77 9.68
CA ALA A 37 6.54 2.45 9.34
C ALA A 37 6.16 2.90 7.92
N ASN A 38 6.56 4.13 7.53
CA ASN A 38 6.33 4.64 6.17
C ASN A 38 7.12 3.83 5.13
N PHE A 39 8.38 3.49 5.42
CA PHE A 39 9.22 2.71 4.52
C PHE A 39 8.64 1.31 4.28
N SER A 40 8.27 0.60 5.35
CA SER A 40 7.62 -0.72 5.27
C SER A 40 6.30 -0.66 4.52
N GLY A 41 5.45 0.35 4.81
CA GLY A 41 4.21 0.56 4.09
C GLY A 41 4.43 0.82 2.59
N PHE A 42 5.47 1.57 2.23
CA PHE A 42 5.80 1.85 0.83
C PHE A 42 6.24 0.59 0.09
N VAL A 43 7.19 -0.18 0.65
CA VAL A 43 7.71 -1.40 0.04
C VAL A 43 6.60 -2.42 -0.20
N ILE A 44 5.73 -2.67 0.79
CA ILE A 44 4.64 -3.65 0.66
C ILE A 44 3.61 -3.19 -0.36
N ALA A 45 3.21 -1.91 -0.33
CA ALA A 45 2.19 -1.38 -1.23
C ALA A 45 2.68 -1.37 -2.70
N VAL A 46 3.92 -0.95 -2.97
CA VAL A 46 4.47 -0.94 -4.34
C VAL A 46 4.66 -2.35 -4.89
N SER A 47 5.06 -3.32 -4.07
CA SER A 47 5.12 -4.74 -4.47
C SER A 47 3.75 -5.29 -4.84
N PHE A 48 2.71 -5.01 -4.03
CA PHE A 48 1.34 -5.37 -4.38
C PHE A 48 0.92 -4.76 -5.73
N SER A 49 1.16 -3.46 -5.91
CA SER A 49 0.82 -2.75 -7.14
C SER A 49 1.53 -3.33 -8.36
N PHE A 50 2.78 -3.78 -8.22
CA PHE A 50 3.50 -4.47 -9.30
C PHE A 50 2.78 -5.75 -9.73
N TYR A 51 2.47 -6.64 -8.79
CA TYR A 51 1.79 -7.91 -9.10
C TYR A 51 0.34 -7.73 -9.58
N ALA A 52 -0.39 -6.75 -9.04
CA ALA A 52 -1.78 -6.50 -9.45
C ALA A 52 -1.89 -5.88 -10.86
N ASN A 53 -0.84 -5.19 -11.31
CA ASN A 53 -0.78 -4.58 -12.64
C ASN A 53 -0.16 -5.47 -13.71
N ALA A 54 0.68 -6.44 -13.34
CA ALA A 54 1.16 -7.51 -14.20
C ALA A 54 0.00 -8.36 -14.77
#